data_AF-A0AAV3UMD6-F1
#
_entry.id   AF-A0AAV3UMD6-F1
#
_cell.length_a   1.000
_cell.length_b   1.000
_cell.length_c   1.000
_cell.angle_alpha   90.00
_cell.angle_beta   90.00
_cell.angle_gamma   90.00
#
_symmetry.space_group_name_H-M   'P 1'
#
loop_
_entity.id
_entity.type
_entity.pdbx_description
1 polymer ?
#
loop_
_entity_poly.entity_id
_entity_poly.type
_entity_poly.pdbx_seq_one_letter_code
_entity_poly.pdbx_strand_id
1 'polypeptide(L)'
;MSIWERYSLQNALRVLENPSLLRGETRRLRKDALNANAYVSRLLNTDERMDVMAEDWDNLVILDACRYDMFAARANIGDRVTSKLSPGSESWEFMQESYVGKEFHDTVYVTSNPHAYKLPDGTFHAVVNLLDDHWDDTFRTVMPETMVEQTVSAFEQYPDKRIITHFMQPHFPFIGEKGRKFGHAGIEMPSDDHSGEPHPWNALLYGEAENESEIIEAYVENLTVTLPHVEELVDEFPGKSVITADHGNLIGERTYPIPIRTFGHPGGLHKRELIEVPWAEIDSEERREVTAEAPKVREEMTDDVIEDRLRNLGYAE
;
A
#
# COMPACT_ATOMS: atom_id res chain seq x y z
N MET A 1 25.94 -6.23 -19.56
CA MET A 1 27.35 -6.30 -19.11
C MET A 1 27.57 -7.71 -18.58
N SER A 2 28.58 -8.42 -19.05
CA SER A 2 28.80 -9.81 -18.61
C SER A 2 29.27 -9.84 -17.14
N ILE A 3 29.04 -10.95 -16.44
CA ILE A 3 29.48 -11.13 -15.05
C ILE A 3 31.00 -10.95 -14.90
N TRP A 4 31.75 -11.30 -15.95
CA TRP A 4 33.21 -11.21 -16.04
C TRP A 4 33.72 -9.77 -16.24
N GLU A 5 32.95 -8.93 -16.93
CA GLU A 5 33.25 -7.50 -17.06
C GLU A 5 32.98 -6.76 -15.73
N ARG A 6 31.92 -7.18 -15.02
CA ARG A 6 31.53 -6.58 -13.73
C ARG A 6 32.51 -6.93 -12.61
N TYR A 7 32.87 -8.20 -12.44
CA TYR A 7 33.83 -8.65 -11.42
C TYR A 7 35.25 -8.78 -11.97
N SER A 8 35.76 -7.70 -12.55
CA SER A 8 37.11 -7.62 -13.10
C SER A 8 38.11 -7.05 -12.08
N LEU A 9 39.41 -7.33 -12.27
CA LEU A 9 40.48 -6.76 -11.44
C LEU A 9 40.47 -5.22 -11.48
N GLN A 10 40.11 -4.62 -12.62
CA GLN A 10 39.97 -3.17 -12.76
C GLN A 10 38.86 -2.60 -11.87
N ASN A 11 37.70 -3.25 -11.82
CA ASN A 11 36.62 -2.82 -10.92
C ASN A 11 36.96 -3.08 -9.45
N ALA A 12 37.71 -4.14 -9.13
CA ALA A 12 38.22 -4.36 -7.78
C ALA A 12 39.17 -3.22 -7.33
N LEU A 13 40.06 -2.74 -8.22
CA LEU A 13 40.91 -1.58 -7.94
C LEU A 13 40.08 -0.29 -7.77
N ARG A 14 39.06 -0.07 -8.62
CA ARG A 14 38.14 1.07 -8.47
C ARG A 14 37.40 1.06 -7.14
N VAL A 15 37.03 -0.11 -6.63
CA VAL A 15 36.40 -0.25 -5.32
C VAL A 15 37.37 0.09 -4.18
N LEU A 16 38.66 -0.25 -4.30
CA LEU A 16 39.67 0.16 -3.32
C LEU A 16 39.87 1.68 -3.31
N GLU A 17 39.78 2.33 -4.48
CA GLU A 17 39.86 3.79 -4.62
C GLU A 17 38.58 4.50 -4.19
N ASN A 18 37.41 3.87 -4.41
CA ASN A 18 36.10 4.39 -4.02
C ASN A 18 35.22 3.29 -3.39
N PRO A 19 35.33 3.09 -2.05
CA PRO A 19 34.57 2.07 -1.34
C PRO A 19 33.04 2.22 -1.41
N SER A 20 32.50 3.40 -1.75
CA SER A 20 31.05 3.60 -1.87
C SER A 20 30.44 2.75 -3.00
N LEU A 21 31.24 2.34 -3.99
CA LEU A 21 30.83 1.43 -5.06
C LEU A 21 30.38 0.05 -4.52
N LEU A 22 30.87 -0.38 -3.35
CA LEU A 22 30.38 -1.59 -2.69
C LEU A 22 28.92 -1.45 -2.27
N ARG A 23 28.48 -0.27 -1.82
CA ARG A 23 27.07 -0.02 -1.44
C ARG A 23 26.16 -0.17 -2.65
N GLY A 24 26.53 0.40 -3.79
CA GLY A 24 25.76 0.23 -5.02
C GLY A 24 25.63 -1.23 -5.46
N GLU A 25 26.72 -1.99 -5.36
CA GLU A 25 26.72 -3.41 -5.73
C GLU A 25 25.95 -4.29 -4.73
N THR A 26 25.98 -3.99 -3.42
CA THR A 26 25.18 -4.71 -2.42
C THR A 26 23.68 -4.43 -2.59
N ARG A 27 23.29 -3.17 -2.84
CA ARG A 27 21.89 -2.81 -3.17
C ARG A 27 21.40 -3.58 -4.41
N ARG A 28 22.22 -3.62 -5.47
CA ARG A 28 21.92 -4.39 -6.70
C ARG A 28 21.72 -5.87 -6.44
N LEU A 29 22.64 -6.51 -5.71
CA LEU A 29 22.56 -7.94 -5.41
C LEU A 29 21.32 -8.29 -4.55
N ARG A 30 20.94 -7.40 -3.62
CA ARG A 30 19.68 -7.54 -2.87
C ARG A 30 18.46 -7.44 -3.79
N LYS A 31 18.43 -6.47 -4.72
CA LYS A 31 17.35 -6.34 -5.72
C LYS A 31 17.25 -7.57 -6.62
N ASP A 32 18.37 -8.09 -7.12
CA ASP A 32 18.41 -9.33 -7.92
C ASP A 32 17.86 -10.53 -7.12
N ALA A 33 18.22 -10.64 -5.85
CA ALA A 33 17.72 -11.69 -4.97
C ALA A 33 16.21 -11.56 -4.70
N LEU A 34 15.70 -10.34 -4.50
CA LEU A 34 14.27 -10.09 -4.36
C LEU A 34 13.51 -10.45 -5.63
N ASN A 35 14.01 -10.08 -6.81
CA ASN A 35 13.40 -10.43 -8.09
C ASN A 35 13.35 -11.96 -8.30
N ALA A 36 14.43 -12.66 -7.96
CA ALA A 36 14.46 -14.13 -8.01
C ALA A 36 13.45 -14.76 -7.04
N ASN A 37 13.35 -14.21 -5.83
CA ASN A 37 12.40 -14.65 -4.81
C ASN A 37 10.95 -14.39 -5.24
N ALA A 38 10.63 -13.21 -5.79
CA ALA A 38 9.32 -12.88 -6.32
C ALA A 38 8.91 -13.83 -7.45
N TYR A 39 9.81 -14.08 -8.40
CA TYR A 39 9.59 -15.04 -9.48
C TYR A 39 9.27 -16.44 -8.95
N VAL A 40 10.07 -16.96 -8.01
CA VAL A 40 9.84 -18.28 -7.41
C VAL A 40 8.55 -18.30 -6.59
N SER A 41 8.27 -17.24 -5.83
CA SER A 41 7.05 -17.12 -5.03
C SER A 41 5.79 -17.20 -5.87
N ARG A 42 5.75 -16.52 -7.03
CA ARG A 42 4.63 -16.59 -7.98
C ARG A 42 4.43 -18.00 -8.55
N LEU A 43 5.51 -18.75 -8.77
CA LEU A 43 5.42 -20.12 -9.28
C LEU A 43 4.98 -21.13 -8.21
N LEU A 44 5.37 -20.93 -6.96
CA LEU A 44 5.09 -21.86 -5.86
C LEU A 44 3.75 -21.60 -5.18
N ASN A 45 3.26 -20.36 -5.20
CA ASN A 45 2.06 -19.99 -4.48
C ASN A 45 0.82 -20.19 -5.37
N THR A 46 0.24 -21.39 -5.30
CA THR A 46 -0.98 -21.78 -6.02
C THR A 46 -2.24 -21.61 -5.19
N ASP A 47 -2.15 -21.00 -4.01
CA ASP A 47 -3.30 -20.81 -3.14
C ASP A 47 -4.30 -19.85 -3.80
N GLU A 48 -5.59 -20.14 -3.66
CA GLU A 48 -6.66 -19.31 -4.22
C GLU A 48 -6.62 -17.89 -3.63
N ARG A 49 -6.72 -16.89 -4.49
CA ARG A 49 -6.80 -15.47 -4.13
C ARG A 49 -8.25 -15.05 -4.09
N MET A 50 -8.58 -14.12 -3.18
CA MET A 50 -9.92 -13.55 -3.17
C MET A 50 -10.17 -12.71 -4.43
N ASP A 51 -11.36 -12.86 -5.01
CA ASP A 51 -11.89 -11.85 -5.93
C ASP A 51 -12.70 -10.85 -5.10
N VAL A 52 -12.05 -9.76 -4.71
CA VAL A 52 -12.62 -8.77 -3.79
C VAL A 52 -13.98 -8.24 -4.25
N MET A 53 -14.21 -8.16 -5.57
CA MET A 53 -15.46 -7.61 -6.12
C MET A 53 -16.60 -8.64 -6.13
N ALA A 54 -16.27 -9.94 -6.08
CA ALA A 54 -17.24 -11.04 -6.01
C ALA A 54 -17.74 -11.30 -4.57
N GLU A 55 -17.10 -10.70 -3.57
CA GLU A 55 -17.49 -10.82 -2.17
C GLU A 55 -18.75 -9.99 -1.85
N ASP A 56 -19.53 -10.46 -0.87
CA ASP A 56 -20.76 -9.78 -0.42
C ASP A 56 -20.43 -8.63 0.55
N TRP A 57 -20.44 -7.42 0.03
CA TRP A 57 -20.30 -6.16 0.77
C TRP A 57 -20.99 -5.01 0.03
N ASP A 58 -21.53 -4.07 0.80
CA ASP A 58 -22.05 -2.79 0.31
C ASP A 58 -20.99 -1.69 0.45
N ASN A 59 -20.20 -1.75 1.55
CA ASN A 59 -19.10 -0.84 1.83
C ASN A 59 -17.81 -1.65 2.03
N LEU A 60 -16.77 -1.35 1.25
CA LEU A 60 -15.45 -1.97 1.39
C LEU A 60 -14.45 -0.93 1.86
N VAL A 61 -13.83 -1.16 3.01
CA VAL A 61 -12.75 -0.34 3.54
C VAL A 61 -11.44 -1.09 3.36
N ILE A 62 -10.50 -0.48 2.64
CA ILE A 62 -9.19 -1.02 2.33
C ILE A 62 -8.12 -0.16 3.02
N LEU A 63 -7.25 -0.80 3.79
CA LEU A 63 -6.10 -0.19 4.45
C LEU A 63 -4.81 -0.55 3.71
N ASP A 64 -4.06 0.44 3.24
CA ASP A 64 -2.83 0.21 2.47
C ASP A 64 -1.73 -0.46 3.30
N ALA A 65 -1.20 -1.56 2.78
CA ALA A 65 -0.12 -2.34 3.37
C ALA A 65 -0.42 -2.92 4.78
N CYS A 66 -1.67 -2.97 5.21
CA CYS A 66 -2.04 -3.43 6.55
C CYS A 66 -1.89 -4.95 6.73
N ARG A 67 -0.98 -5.35 7.63
CA ARG A 67 -0.78 -6.75 7.99
C ARG A 67 -1.96 -7.30 8.79
N TYR A 68 -2.33 -8.56 8.53
CA TYR A 68 -3.36 -9.27 9.29
C TYR A 68 -3.06 -9.34 10.80
N ASP A 69 -1.84 -9.75 11.19
CA ASP A 69 -1.45 -9.89 12.60
C ASP A 69 -1.55 -8.57 13.37
N MET A 70 -1.14 -7.47 12.75
CA MET A 70 -1.20 -6.13 13.29
C MET A 70 -2.66 -5.66 13.45
N PHE A 71 -3.49 -5.86 12.43
CA PHE A 71 -4.91 -5.51 12.48
C PHE A 71 -5.65 -6.29 13.55
N ALA A 72 -5.49 -7.62 13.58
CA ALA A 72 -6.15 -8.48 14.57
C ALA A 72 -5.75 -8.13 16.01
N ALA A 73 -4.54 -7.61 16.24
CA ALA A 73 -4.08 -7.19 17.57
C ALA A 73 -4.57 -5.81 18.01
N ARG A 74 -5.08 -4.97 17.09
CA ARG A 74 -5.38 -3.55 17.35
C ARG A 74 -6.83 -3.15 17.10
N ALA A 75 -7.49 -3.77 16.14
CA ALA A 75 -8.86 -3.46 15.79
C ALA A 75 -9.82 -3.86 16.90
N ASN A 76 -10.76 -2.98 17.25
CA ASN A 76 -11.77 -3.25 18.28
C ASN A 76 -13.05 -3.88 17.68
N ILE A 77 -12.87 -4.86 16.79
CA ILE A 77 -13.97 -5.49 16.01
C ILE A 77 -14.32 -6.90 16.57
N GLY A 78 -13.68 -7.29 17.68
CA GLY A 78 -13.90 -8.58 18.36
C GLY A 78 -13.37 -9.78 17.57
N ASP A 79 -13.92 -10.97 17.83
CA ASP A 79 -13.53 -12.24 17.19
C ASP A 79 -13.97 -12.37 15.71
N ARG A 80 -14.38 -11.26 15.08
CA ARG A 80 -14.87 -11.23 13.68
C ARG A 80 -13.77 -11.08 12.65
N VAL A 81 -12.53 -10.85 13.09
CA VAL A 81 -11.39 -10.68 12.20
C VAL A 81 -10.88 -12.05 11.77
N THR A 82 -10.98 -12.33 10.47
CA THR A 82 -10.35 -13.49 9.82
C THR A 82 -9.27 -13.01 8.86
N SER A 83 -8.68 -13.90 8.07
CA SER A 83 -7.75 -13.56 7.01
C SER A 83 -8.20 -14.09 5.65
N LYS A 84 -7.85 -13.37 4.59
CA LYS A 84 -7.95 -13.79 3.19
C LYS A 84 -6.64 -13.57 2.45
N LEU A 85 -6.47 -14.25 1.33
CA LEU A 85 -5.32 -14.04 0.45
C LEU A 85 -5.62 -12.97 -0.59
N SER A 86 -5.03 -11.80 -0.42
CA SER A 86 -5.03 -10.71 -1.39
C SER A 86 -4.45 -11.17 -2.73
N PRO A 87 -5.03 -10.71 -3.85
CA PRO A 87 -4.49 -10.98 -5.17
C PRO A 87 -3.13 -10.33 -5.44
N GLY A 88 -2.73 -9.30 -4.67
CA GLY A 88 -1.47 -8.58 -4.87
C GLY A 88 -0.59 -8.53 -3.62
N SER A 89 0.72 -8.40 -3.82
CA SER A 89 1.69 -8.10 -2.75
C SER A 89 2.03 -6.61 -2.64
N GLU A 90 1.47 -5.79 -3.52
CA GLU A 90 1.53 -4.32 -3.54
C GLU A 90 0.22 -3.77 -4.11
N SER A 91 -0.07 -2.47 -3.89
CA SER A 91 -1.34 -1.86 -4.28
C SER A 91 -1.62 -1.94 -5.78
N TRP A 92 -0.60 -1.76 -6.64
CA TRP A 92 -0.82 -1.86 -8.08
C TRP A 92 -1.14 -3.28 -8.53
N GLU A 93 -0.46 -4.30 -7.99
CA GLU A 93 -0.80 -5.70 -8.28
C GLU A 93 -2.22 -6.03 -7.78
N PHE A 94 -2.60 -5.55 -6.59
CA PHE A 94 -3.96 -5.69 -6.08
C PHE A 94 -5.01 -5.07 -7.02
N MET A 95 -4.80 -3.82 -7.44
CA MET A 95 -5.71 -3.11 -8.35
C MET A 95 -5.74 -3.75 -9.75
N GLN A 96 -4.59 -4.20 -10.25
CA GLN A 96 -4.47 -4.86 -11.54
C GLN A 96 -5.31 -6.14 -11.59
N GLU A 97 -5.14 -7.02 -10.60
CA GLU A 97 -5.85 -8.30 -10.55
C GLU A 97 -7.34 -8.13 -10.17
N SER A 98 -7.66 -7.14 -9.33
CA SER A 98 -9.03 -6.91 -8.87
C SER A 98 -9.88 -6.20 -9.90
N TYR A 99 -9.32 -5.20 -10.62
CA TYR A 99 -10.11 -4.20 -11.34
C TYR A 99 -9.86 -4.15 -12.85
N VAL A 100 -8.63 -4.37 -13.31
CA VAL A 100 -8.29 -4.14 -14.73
C VAL A 100 -8.98 -5.17 -15.63
N GLY A 101 -9.61 -4.69 -16.70
CA GLY A 101 -10.35 -5.52 -17.65
C GLY A 101 -11.75 -5.92 -17.18
N LYS A 102 -12.25 -5.34 -16.07
CA LYS A 102 -13.60 -5.54 -15.53
C LYS A 102 -14.36 -4.21 -15.47
N GLU A 103 -15.68 -4.29 -15.31
CA GLU A 103 -16.59 -3.13 -15.24
C GLU A 103 -17.45 -3.21 -13.96
N PHE A 104 -17.40 -2.16 -13.14
CA PHE A 104 -18.06 -2.03 -11.84
C PHE A 104 -18.85 -0.72 -11.77
N HIS A 105 -19.81 -0.59 -12.69
CA HIS A 105 -20.66 0.59 -12.87
C HIS A 105 -21.71 0.78 -11.77
N ASP A 106 -21.75 -0.14 -10.81
CA ASP A 106 -22.53 -0.09 -9.58
C ASP A 106 -21.72 0.38 -8.37
N THR A 107 -20.44 0.72 -8.57
CA THR A 107 -19.48 0.97 -7.49
C THR A 107 -18.78 2.31 -7.67
N VAL A 108 -18.63 3.04 -6.56
CA VAL A 108 -17.82 4.26 -6.44
C VAL A 108 -16.53 3.94 -5.71
N TYR A 109 -15.40 4.38 -6.25
CA TYR A 109 -14.08 4.15 -5.67
C TYR A 109 -13.49 5.46 -5.13
N VAL A 110 -13.46 5.61 -3.80
CA VAL A 110 -12.87 6.74 -3.08
C VAL A 110 -11.48 6.32 -2.61
N THR A 111 -10.44 7.02 -3.04
CA THR A 111 -9.06 6.59 -2.81
C THR A 111 -8.08 7.74 -2.69
N SER A 112 -7.07 7.54 -1.85
CA SER A 112 -5.86 8.37 -1.77
C SER A 112 -4.62 7.66 -2.34
N ASN A 113 -4.79 6.49 -2.98
CA ASN A 113 -3.67 5.73 -3.53
C ASN A 113 -3.35 6.17 -4.98
N PRO A 114 -2.12 6.60 -5.28
CA PRO A 114 -1.73 7.15 -6.58
C PRO A 114 -1.80 6.14 -7.73
N HIS A 115 -1.76 4.84 -7.44
CA HIS A 115 -1.93 3.80 -8.46
C HIS A 115 -3.31 3.81 -9.10
N ALA A 116 -4.31 4.44 -8.48
CA ALA A 116 -5.64 4.60 -9.06
C ALA A 116 -5.63 5.39 -10.39
N TYR A 117 -4.61 6.21 -10.67
CA TYR A 117 -4.45 6.89 -11.97
C TYR A 117 -4.13 5.95 -13.13
N LYS A 118 -3.58 4.77 -12.83
CA LYS A 118 -3.26 3.75 -13.84
C LYS A 118 -4.49 2.91 -14.24
N LEU A 119 -5.60 3.04 -13.51
CA LEU A 119 -6.83 2.33 -13.82
C LEU A 119 -7.48 2.91 -15.09
N PRO A 120 -7.98 2.06 -16.01
CA PRO A 120 -8.71 2.53 -17.19
C PRO A 120 -9.94 3.37 -16.81
N ASP A 121 -10.24 4.38 -17.63
CA ASP A 121 -11.49 5.10 -17.50
C ASP A 121 -12.69 4.16 -17.69
N GLY A 122 -13.73 4.39 -16.90
CA GLY A 122 -14.95 3.59 -16.95
C GLY A 122 -14.89 2.24 -16.24
N THR A 123 -13.82 1.93 -15.50
CA THR A 123 -13.80 0.76 -14.61
C THR A 123 -14.86 0.85 -13.52
N PHE A 124 -15.02 2.01 -12.88
CA PHE A 124 -16.02 2.26 -11.83
C PHE A 124 -17.09 3.24 -12.32
N HIS A 125 -18.23 3.33 -11.61
CA HIS A 125 -19.20 4.40 -11.85
C HIS A 125 -18.55 5.77 -11.69
N ALA A 126 -17.80 5.94 -10.60
CA ALA A 126 -17.01 7.14 -10.33
C ALA A 126 -15.74 6.76 -9.56
N VAL A 127 -14.67 7.51 -9.78
CA VAL A 127 -13.43 7.46 -8.99
C VAL A 127 -13.23 8.83 -8.36
N VAL A 128 -13.25 8.90 -7.04
CA VAL A 128 -12.99 10.11 -6.26
C VAL A 128 -11.55 10.01 -5.75
N ASN A 129 -10.64 10.70 -6.43
CA ASN A 129 -9.23 10.70 -6.06
C ASN A 129 -8.91 11.90 -5.16
N LEU A 130 -8.42 11.64 -3.96
CA LEU A 130 -8.18 12.67 -2.96
C LEU A 130 -6.79 13.30 -3.03
N LEU A 131 -5.89 12.77 -3.86
CA LEU A 131 -4.52 13.28 -3.99
C LEU A 131 -4.43 14.70 -4.59
N ASP A 132 -5.50 15.16 -5.24
CA ASP A 132 -5.52 16.40 -6.01
C ASP A 132 -5.82 17.57 -5.08
N ASP A 133 -6.97 17.53 -4.41
CA ASP A 133 -7.50 18.64 -3.62
C ASP A 133 -7.33 18.48 -2.11
N HIS A 134 -6.98 17.26 -1.66
CA HIS A 134 -6.99 16.89 -0.23
C HIS A 134 -5.63 16.41 0.29
N TRP A 135 -4.56 16.67 -0.47
CA TRP A 135 -3.20 16.38 -0.03
C TRP A 135 -2.79 17.29 1.14
N ASP A 136 -2.34 16.70 2.24
CA ASP A 136 -1.73 17.44 3.35
C ASP A 136 -0.22 17.56 3.12
N ASP A 137 0.29 18.77 2.83
CA ASP A 137 1.73 19.01 2.62
C ASP A 137 2.56 18.82 3.90
N THR A 138 1.96 18.95 5.08
CA THR A 138 2.65 18.74 6.35
C THR A 138 2.90 17.26 6.54
N PHE A 139 1.88 16.42 6.32
CA PHE A 139 1.94 14.98 6.53
C PHE A 139 2.32 14.16 5.28
N ARG A 140 2.37 14.82 4.12
CA ARG A 140 2.63 14.23 2.80
C ARG A 140 1.77 13.01 2.51
N THR A 141 0.49 13.10 2.87
CA THR A 141 -0.52 12.09 2.61
C THR A 141 -1.91 12.73 2.70
N VAL A 142 -2.94 11.99 2.36
CA VAL A 142 -4.32 12.36 2.72
C VAL A 142 -4.58 11.85 4.14
N MET A 143 -5.14 12.72 4.98
CA MET A 143 -5.41 12.39 6.38
C MET A 143 -6.63 11.46 6.52
N PRO A 144 -6.65 10.53 7.50
CA PRO A 144 -7.77 9.62 7.70
C PRO A 144 -9.12 10.32 7.89
N GLU A 145 -9.16 11.45 8.60
CA GLU A 145 -10.36 12.25 8.77
C GLU A 145 -10.90 12.78 7.43
N THR A 146 -10.01 13.19 6.53
CA THR A 146 -10.39 13.65 5.19
C THR A 146 -10.89 12.50 4.32
N MET A 147 -10.30 11.30 4.44
CA MET A 147 -10.83 10.11 3.79
C MET A 147 -12.27 9.83 4.24
N VAL A 148 -12.58 9.91 5.54
CA VAL A 148 -13.95 9.73 6.07
C VAL A 148 -14.88 10.78 5.48
N GLU A 149 -14.57 12.06 5.62
CA GLU A 149 -15.40 13.17 5.13
C GLU A 149 -15.73 13.03 3.63
N GLN A 150 -14.74 12.69 2.81
CA GLN A 150 -14.93 12.57 1.37
C GLN A 150 -15.67 11.30 0.97
N THR A 151 -15.50 10.19 1.70
CA THR A 151 -16.31 9.00 1.47
C THR A 151 -17.76 9.24 1.83
N VAL A 152 -18.05 9.93 2.94
CA VAL A 152 -19.42 10.31 3.32
C VAL A 152 -20.05 11.19 2.25
N SER A 153 -19.31 12.19 1.75
CA SER A 153 -19.80 13.02 0.65
C SER A 153 -20.08 12.22 -0.63
N ALA A 154 -19.20 11.28 -0.98
CA ALA A 154 -19.42 10.39 -2.12
C ALA A 154 -20.66 9.50 -1.91
N PHE A 155 -20.88 9.01 -0.69
CA PHE A 155 -22.07 8.24 -0.34
C PHE A 155 -23.35 9.05 -0.52
N GLU A 156 -23.39 10.29 -0.02
CA GLU A 156 -24.54 11.18 -0.16
C GLU A 156 -24.84 11.49 -1.63
N GLN A 157 -23.80 11.60 -2.46
CA GLN A 157 -23.91 11.82 -3.89
C GLN A 157 -24.39 10.58 -4.66
N TYR A 158 -24.00 9.38 -4.21
CA TYR A 158 -24.25 8.10 -4.88
C TYR A 158 -24.87 7.06 -3.93
N PRO A 159 -26.09 7.31 -3.40
CA PRO A 159 -26.67 6.52 -2.31
C PRO A 159 -27.04 5.08 -2.69
N ASP A 160 -27.14 4.79 -4.00
CA ASP A 160 -27.54 3.51 -4.59
C ASP A 160 -26.34 2.73 -5.19
N LYS A 161 -25.11 3.11 -4.84
CA LYS A 161 -23.88 2.44 -5.28
C LYS A 161 -23.21 1.71 -4.13
N ARG A 162 -22.42 0.68 -4.44
CA ARG A 162 -21.39 0.16 -3.53
C ARG A 162 -20.28 1.18 -3.39
N ILE A 163 -19.60 1.21 -2.24
CA ILE A 163 -18.50 2.16 -2.02
C ILE A 163 -17.26 1.42 -1.60
N ILE A 164 -16.15 1.70 -2.28
CA ILE A 164 -14.81 1.31 -1.85
C ILE A 164 -14.13 2.56 -1.28
N THR A 165 -13.61 2.46 -0.06
CA THR A 165 -12.77 3.47 0.58
C THR A 165 -11.38 2.92 0.76
N HIS A 166 -10.38 3.51 0.13
CA HIS A 166 -9.00 3.03 0.17
C HIS A 166 -8.09 4.08 0.82
N PHE A 167 -7.80 3.84 2.09
CA PHE A 167 -6.91 4.66 2.92
C PHE A 167 -5.46 4.37 2.58
N MET A 168 -4.62 5.41 2.58
CA MET A 168 -3.17 5.24 2.54
C MET A 168 -2.60 4.70 3.86
N GLN A 169 -3.29 4.80 4.99
CA GLN A 169 -2.76 4.26 6.24
C GLN A 169 -3.12 2.78 6.39
N PRO A 170 -2.26 1.95 7.02
CA PRO A 170 -1.06 2.28 7.79
C PRO A 170 0.24 2.48 7.00
N HIS A 171 0.24 2.46 5.66
CA HIS A 171 1.43 2.75 4.84
C HIS A 171 2.11 4.07 5.23
N PHE A 172 3.40 4.20 4.91
CA PHE A 172 4.15 5.44 5.08
C PHE A 172 3.61 6.54 4.13
N PRO A 173 3.57 7.83 4.49
CA PRO A 173 4.11 8.44 5.71
C PRO A 173 3.35 8.15 7.01
N PHE A 174 4.10 8.12 8.12
CA PHE A 174 3.52 7.86 9.45
C PHE A 174 3.06 9.16 10.12
N ILE A 175 1.75 9.31 10.33
CA ILE A 175 1.12 10.54 10.83
C ILE A 175 1.10 10.64 12.36
N GLY A 176 1.36 9.53 13.06
CA GLY A 176 1.37 9.45 14.52
C GLY A 176 2.50 10.25 15.19
N GLU A 177 2.48 10.36 16.53
CA GLU A 177 3.50 11.09 17.28
C GLU A 177 4.90 10.48 17.14
N LYS A 178 5.02 9.15 17.15
CA LYS A 178 6.28 8.46 16.88
C LYS A 178 6.68 8.61 15.42
N GLY A 179 5.74 8.47 14.50
CA GLY A 179 5.95 8.65 13.07
C GLY A 179 6.61 9.99 12.71
N ARG A 180 6.08 11.07 13.29
CA ARG A 180 6.59 12.44 13.10
C ARG A 180 8.05 12.65 13.52
N LYS A 181 8.63 11.75 14.34
CA LYS A 181 10.05 11.83 14.75
C LYS A 181 11.02 11.42 13.64
N PHE A 182 10.56 10.63 12.67
CA PHE A 182 11.38 10.18 11.54
C PHE A 182 11.44 11.19 10.40
N GLY A 183 10.67 12.27 10.50
CA GLY A 183 10.38 13.18 9.38
C GLY A 183 9.53 12.51 8.31
N HIS A 184 8.80 13.29 7.50
CA HIS A 184 8.22 12.77 6.25
C HIS A 184 9.28 12.58 5.16
N ALA A 185 10.49 13.11 5.40
CA ALA A 185 11.72 12.76 4.72
C ALA A 185 12.46 11.79 5.66
N GLY A 186 12.49 10.50 5.32
CA GLY A 186 13.01 9.48 6.22
C GLY A 186 14.44 9.77 6.62
N ILE A 187 14.65 9.99 7.93
CA ILE A 187 15.95 10.07 8.60
C ILE A 187 16.87 11.15 8.01
N GLU A 188 17.18 12.20 8.78
CA GLU A 188 18.30 13.11 8.47
C GLU A 188 19.63 12.31 8.41
N MET A 189 19.90 11.70 7.26
CA MET A 189 21.18 11.13 6.87
C MET A 189 21.87 12.19 5.99
N PRO A 190 23.17 12.45 6.18
CA PRO A 190 23.90 13.34 5.30
C PRO A 190 24.08 12.65 3.94
N SER A 191 23.29 13.02 2.93
CA SER A 191 23.44 12.52 1.56
C SER A 191 23.94 13.62 0.61
N ASP A 192 25.25 13.60 0.36
CA ASP A 192 25.84 14.09 -0.89
C ASP A 192 25.67 13.00 -1.97
N ASP A 193 24.47 12.80 -2.51
CA ASP A 193 24.27 12.36 -3.91
C ASP A 193 22.78 12.37 -4.29
N HIS A 194 22.49 12.77 -5.51
CA HIS A 194 21.15 12.97 -6.05
C HIS A 194 20.45 11.64 -6.38
N SER A 195 19.48 11.19 -5.57
CA SER A 195 18.31 10.38 -5.98
C SER A 195 17.40 10.03 -4.80
N GLY A 196 16.19 10.60 -4.73
CA GLY A 196 15.07 10.16 -3.89
C GLY A 196 15.24 10.37 -2.37
N GLU A 197 14.16 10.79 -1.70
CA GLU A 197 14.14 10.81 -0.24
C GLU A 197 14.10 9.36 0.30
N PRO A 198 14.84 9.02 1.39
CA PRO A 198 14.94 7.62 1.82
C PRO A 198 13.63 7.14 2.45
N HIS A 199 12.97 6.17 1.82
CA HIS A 199 11.85 5.45 2.41
C HIS A 199 12.34 4.63 3.63
N PRO A 200 11.68 4.66 4.81
CA PRO A 200 12.19 3.99 6.03
C PRO A 200 12.41 2.48 5.84
N TRP A 201 11.53 1.81 5.09
CA TRP A 201 11.72 0.40 4.72
C TRP A 201 12.95 0.15 3.84
N ASN A 202 13.25 1.06 2.90
CA ASN A 202 14.45 0.95 2.05
C ASN A 202 15.72 1.19 2.87
N ALA A 203 15.68 2.14 3.79
CA ALA A 203 16.80 2.39 4.70
C ALA A 203 17.11 1.15 5.55
N LEU A 204 16.09 0.47 6.08
CA LEU A 204 16.27 -0.81 6.79
C LEU A 204 16.74 -1.94 5.86
N LEU A 205 16.16 -2.06 4.67
CA LEU A 205 16.52 -3.08 3.68
C LEU A 205 17.99 -2.99 3.27
N TYR A 206 18.53 -1.77 3.12
CA TYR A 206 19.90 -1.55 2.69
C TYR A 206 20.90 -1.34 3.83
N GLY A 207 20.44 -1.38 5.09
CA GLY A 207 21.29 -1.25 6.28
C GLY A 207 21.77 0.18 6.52
N GLU A 208 20.95 1.15 6.14
CA GLU A 208 21.17 2.60 6.27
C GLU A 208 20.41 3.19 7.48
N ALA A 209 19.57 2.39 8.12
CA ALA A 209 18.87 2.72 9.36
C ALA A 209 19.14 1.66 10.44
N GLU A 210 19.35 2.11 11.68
CA GLU A 210 19.55 1.23 12.84
C GLU A 210 18.33 1.22 13.80
N ASN A 211 17.36 2.12 13.59
CA ASN A 211 16.17 2.35 14.41
C ASN A 211 14.97 1.49 13.98
N GLU A 212 15.21 0.20 13.73
CA GLU A 212 14.19 -0.74 13.23
C GLU A 212 12.94 -0.82 14.12
N SER A 213 13.11 -1.03 15.43
CA SER A 213 11.98 -1.14 16.37
C SER A 213 11.14 0.13 16.39
N GLU A 214 11.82 1.27 16.26
CA GLU A 214 11.26 2.61 16.26
C GLU A 214 10.39 2.86 15.01
N ILE A 215 10.87 2.45 13.83
CA ILE A 215 10.11 2.48 12.57
C ILE A 215 8.89 1.54 12.63
N ILE A 216 9.05 0.33 13.17
CA ILE A 216 7.94 -0.62 13.34
C ILE A 216 6.89 -0.07 14.30
N GLU A 217 7.30 0.57 15.39
CA GLU A 217 6.39 1.21 16.34
C GLU A 217 5.60 2.36 15.70
N ALA A 218 6.22 3.15 14.83
CA ALA A 218 5.54 4.20 14.07
C ALA A 218 4.54 3.63 13.06
N TYR A 219 4.89 2.55 12.37
CA TYR A 219 3.99 1.83 11.48
C TYR A 219 2.74 1.30 12.21
N VAL A 220 2.93 0.69 13.38
CA VAL A 220 1.82 0.19 14.23
C VAL A 220 1.00 1.34 14.81
N GLU A 221 1.64 2.44 15.20
CA GLU A 221 0.96 3.67 15.62
C GLU A 221 0.09 4.22 14.49
N ASN A 222 0.57 4.20 13.24
CA ASN A 222 -0.16 4.67 12.07
C ASN A 222 -1.49 3.93 11.88
N LEU A 223 -1.50 2.60 12.06
CA LEU A 223 -2.76 1.85 12.11
C LEU A 223 -3.62 2.30 13.29
N THR A 224 -3.02 2.43 14.47
CA THR A 224 -3.76 2.73 15.72
C THR A 224 -4.48 4.08 15.65
N VAL A 225 -3.87 5.09 15.02
CA VAL A 225 -4.52 6.40 14.83
C VAL A 225 -5.58 6.40 13.71
N THR A 226 -5.49 5.46 12.77
CA THR A 226 -6.44 5.33 11.64
C THR A 226 -7.70 4.56 12.02
N LEU A 227 -7.58 3.53 12.87
CA LEU A 227 -8.69 2.65 13.23
C LEU A 227 -9.94 3.38 13.75
N PRO A 228 -9.87 4.42 14.60
CA PRO A 228 -11.06 5.17 15.02
C PRO A 228 -11.85 5.77 13.86
N HIS A 229 -11.17 6.22 12.79
CA HIS A 229 -11.81 6.77 11.60
C HIS A 229 -12.44 5.69 10.73
N VAL A 230 -11.86 4.50 10.70
CA VAL A 230 -12.47 3.33 10.05
C VAL A 230 -13.73 2.90 10.79
N GLU A 231 -13.69 2.89 12.12
CA GLU A 231 -14.84 2.57 12.97
C GLU A 231 -15.97 3.60 12.76
N GLU A 232 -15.65 4.89 12.77
CA GLU A 232 -16.59 5.99 12.46
C GLU A 232 -17.26 5.78 11.10
N LEU A 233 -16.47 5.53 10.05
CA LEU A 233 -17.00 5.34 8.69
C LEU A 233 -17.95 4.14 8.57
N VAL A 234 -17.62 3.03 9.25
CA VAL A 234 -18.48 1.84 9.22
C VAL A 234 -19.76 2.05 10.01
N ASP A 235 -19.73 2.79 11.10
CA ASP A 235 -20.92 3.11 11.90
C ASP A 235 -21.87 4.09 11.19
N GLU A 236 -21.36 4.94 10.29
CA GLU A 236 -22.16 5.90 9.53
C GLU A 236 -22.93 5.30 8.35
N PHE A 237 -22.44 4.21 7.75
CA PHE A 237 -23.04 3.66 6.54
C PHE A 237 -24.01 2.50 6.79
N PRO A 238 -25.23 2.55 6.22
CA PRO A 238 -26.06 1.35 6.09
C PRO A 238 -25.39 0.36 5.11
N GLY A 239 -25.85 -0.88 5.13
CA GLY A 239 -25.28 -1.97 4.34
C GLY A 239 -24.16 -2.72 5.06
N LYS A 240 -23.83 -3.91 4.57
CA LYS A 240 -22.74 -4.70 5.12
C LYS A 240 -21.41 -4.06 4.77
N SER A 241 -20.60 -3.87 5.80
CA SER A 241 -19.26 -3.33 5.68
C SER A 241 -18.22 -4.44 5.81
N VAL A 242 -17.19 -4.39 4.98
CA VAL A 242 -16.01 -5.24 5.07
C VAL A 242 -14.78 -4.36 5.23
N ILE A 243 -13.95 -4.65 6.23
CA ILE A 243 -12.65 -4.02 6.41
C ILE A 243 -11.55 -5.02 6.04
N THR A 244 -10.66 -4.62 5.15
CA THR A 244 -9.56 -5.42 4.63
C THR A 244 -8.33 -4.58 4.29
N ALA A 245 -7.33 -5.18 3.65
CA ALA A 245 -6.14 -4.53 3.15
C ALA A 245 -5.87 -4.96 1.71
N ASP A 246 -5.23 -4.10 0.93
CA ASP A 246 -4.77 -4.43 -0.42
C ASP A 246 -3.57 -5.37 -0.37
N HIS A 247 -2.69 -5.22 0.60
CA HIS A 247 -1.57 -6.11 0.91
C HIS A 247 -1.10 -5.89 2.36
N GLY A 248 -0.07 -6.64 2.78
CA GLY A 248 0.64 -6.48 4.04
C GLY A 248 1.99 -5.77 3.86
N ASN A 249 2.85 -5.83 4.87
CA ASN A 249 4.17 -5.21 4.85
C ASN A 249 5.19 -6.06 5.59
N LEU A 250 6.37 -6.28 5.01
CA LEU A 250 7.47 -6.97 5.69
C LEU A 250 8.17 -6.02 6.67
N ILE A 251 8.47 -6.54 7.86
CA ILE A 251 9.13 -5.82 8.95
C ILE A 251 10.43 -6.52 9.38
N GLY A 252 11.03 -7.30 8.47
CA GLY A 252 12.30 -7.99 8.70
C GLY A 252 12.24 -9.50 8.53
N GLU A 253 11.18 -10.04 7.93
CA GLU A 253 11.08 -11.46 7.59
C GLU A 253 12.14 -11.86 6.56
N ARG A 254 12.50 -13.15 6.56
CA ARG A 254 13.38 -13.74 5.53
C ARG A 254 12.56 -14.24 4.35
N THR A 255 13.02 -13.93 3.16
CA THR A 255 12.41 -14.36 1.90
C THR A 255 12.92 -15.73 1.45
N TYR A 256 12.35 -16.29 0.37
CA TYR A 256 12.71 -17.59 -0.17
C TYR A 256 12.74 -17.54 -1.71
N PRO A 257 13.64 -18.28 -2.40
CA PRO A 257 14.65 -19.22 -1.89
C PRO A 257 15.90 -18.60 -1.29
N ILE A 258 16.17 -17.32 -1.56
CA ILE A 258 17.33 -16.61 -1.03
C ILE A 258 16.91 -15.93 0.28
N PRO A 259 17.45 -16.33 1.46
CA PRO A 259 16.99 -15.90 2.78
C PRO A 259 17.52 -14.52 3.17
N ILE A 260 17.23 -13.50 2.36
CA ILE A 260 17.52 -12.11 2.69
C ILE A 260 16.45 -11.55 3.62
N ARG A 261 16.91 -10.80 4.62
CA ARG A 261 16.04 -10.04 5.51
C ARG A 261 15.47 -8.86 4.74
N THR A 262 14.14 -8.77 4.69
CA THR A 262 13.44 -7.83 3.80
C THR A 262 12.42 -7.00 4.58
N PHE A 263 12.21 -5.78 4.11
CA PHE A 263 11.29 -4.79 4.67
C PHE A 263 10.46 -4.19 3.53
N GLY A 264 9.28 -3.66 3.84
CA GLY A 264 8.37 -3.11 2.83
C GLY A 264 7.59 -4.20 2.10
N HIS A 265 7.10 -3.88 0.91
CA HIS A 265 6.20 -4.73 0.12
C HIS A 265 6.72 -4.85 -1.32
N PRO A 266 7.83 -5.58 -1.55
CA PRO A 266 8.37 -5.75 -2.90
C PRO A 266 7.34 -6.43 -3.82
N GLY A 267 7.02 -5.78 -4.94
CA GLY A 267 6.03 -6.26 -5.90
C GLY A 267 6.32 -7.66 -6.42
N GLY A 268 5.25 -8.48 -6.50
CA GLY A 268 5.32 -9.88 -6.94
C GLY A 268 5.88 -10.87 -5.94
N LEU A 269 6.24 -10.44 -4.72
CA LEU A 269 6.66 -11.36 -3.67
C LEU A 269 5.44 -11.85 -2.88
N HIS A 270 4.86 -12.97 -3.32
CA HIS A 270 3.66 -13.56 -2.70
C HIS A 270 3.94 -14.36 -1.42
N LYS A 271 4.62 -13.72 -0.45
CA LYS A 271 4.86 -14.23 0.89
C LYS A 271 3.65 -13.93 1.79
N ARG A 272 3.32 -14.83 2.73
CA ARG A 272 2.10 -14.75 3.56
C ARG A 272 1.95 -13.41 4.27
N GLU A 273 3.01 -12.86 4.83
CA GLU A 273 3.00 -11.57 5.52
C GLU A 273 2.73 -10.36 4.59
N LEU A 274 2.74 -10.56 3.26
CA LEU A 274 2.35 -9.57 2.25
C LEU A 274 0.98 -9.81 1.63
N ILE A 275 0.52 -11.06 1.54
CA ILE A 275 -0.74 -11.37 0.84
C ILE A 275 -1.84 -11.85 1.78
N GLU A 276 -1.52 -12.27 3.00
CA GLU A 276 -2.53 -12.63 3.99
C GLU A 276 -2.96 -11.37 4.75
N VAL A 277 -4.12 -10.88 4.35
CA VAL A 277 -4.68 -9.59 4.76
C VAL A 277 -5.88 -9.80 5.70
N PRO A 278 -6.19 -8.83 6.59
CA PRO A 278 -7.36 -8.93 7.44
C PRO A 278 -8.64 -8.98 6.62
N TRP A 279 -9.65 -9.64 7.17
CA TRP A 279 -11.00 -9.67 6.63
C TRP A 279 -11.99 -9.65 7.79
N ALA A 280 -12.59 -8.48 8.04
CA ALA A 280 -13.55 -8.27 9.11
C ALA A 280 -14.91 -7.89 8.51
N GLU A 281 -15.93 -8.72 8.78
CA GLU A 281 -17.29 -8.49 8.29
C GLU A 281 -18.17 -7.86 9.39
N ILE A 282 -18.87 -6.80 9.02
CA ILE A 282 -19.78 -6.07 9.88
C ILE A 282 -21.14 -6.05 9.19
N ASP A 283 -22.03 -6.93 9.66
CA ASP A 283 -23.39 -7.03 9.13
C ASP A 283 -24.23 -5.81 9.50
N SER A 284 -25.14 -5.46 8.60
CA SER A 284 -26.18 -4.45 8.83
C SER A 284 -27.56 -5.05 8.55
N GLU A 285 -28.55 -4.64 9.36
CA GLU A 285 -29.95 -5.06 9.18
C GLU A 285 -30.59 -4.39 7.95
N GLU A 286 -30.06 -3.26 7.52
CA GLU A 286 -30.55 -2.49 6.38
C GLU A 286 -29.52 -2.52 5.25
N ARG A 287 -29.95 -2.93 4.06
CA ARG A 287 -29.13 -2.88 2.84
C ARG A 287 -29.83 -2.06 1.76
N ARG A 288 -29.02 -1.37 0.97
CA ARG A 288 -29.49 -0.55 -0.15
C ARG A 288 -29.77 -1.41 -1.38
N GLU A 289 -30.61 -0.91 -2.28
CA GLU A 289 -30.69 -1.46 -3.63
C GLU A 289 -29.54 -0.87 -4.46
N VAL A 290 -28.62 -1.73 -4.91
CA VAL A 290 -27.44 -1.33 -5.70
C VAL A 290 -27.81 -1.32 -7.18
N THR A 291 -27.52 -0.23 -7.89
CA THR A 291 -27.80 -0.13 -9.34
C THR A 291 -26.57 0.25 -10.16
N ALA A 292 -26.42 -0.37 -11.33
CA ALA A 292 -25.36 -0.05 -12.27
C ALA A 292 -25.77 1.08 -13.23
N GLU A 293 -24.90 2.08 -13.39
CA GLU A 293 -25.08 3.21 -14.30
C GLU A 293 -23.79 3.58 -15.02
N ALA A 294 -23.91 4.10 -16.25
CA ALA A 294 -22.77 4.47 -17.07
C ALA A 294 -21.76 5.36 -16.31
N PRO A 295 -20.45 5.12 -16.51
CA PRO A 295 -19.41 5.80 -15.75
C PRO A 295 -19.40 7.31 -15.99
N LYS A 296 -19.07 8.05 -14.94
CA LYS A 296 -18.77 9.49 -15.02
C LYS A 296 -17.41 9.70 -15.68
N VAL A 297 -17.29 10.84 -16.36
CA VAL A 297 -15.99 11.30 -16.88
C VAL A 297 -15.10 11.65 -15.70
N ARG A 298 -13.87 11.13 -15.73
CA ARG A 298 -12.87 11.38 -14.69
C ARG A 298 -12.15 12.71 -14.95
N GLU A 299 -11.80 13.42 -13.89
CA GLU A 299 -10.89 14.56 -13.99
C GLU A 299 -9.44 14.06 -14.17
N GLU A 300 -8.73 14.62 -15.15
CA GLU A 300 -7.34 14.23 -15.45
C GLU A 300 -6.37 15.04 -14.59
N MET A 301 -5.40 14.35 -13.96
CA MET A 301 -4.25 14.98 -13.31
C MET A 301 -3.02 14.90 -14.22
N THR A 302 -2.15 15.90 -14.15
CA THR A 302 -0.88 15.91 -14.89
C THR A 302 0.10 14.85 -14.38
N ASP A 303 0.80 14.18 -15.30
CA ASP A 303 1.81 13.16 -15.01
C ASP A 303 2.87 13.63 -13.97
N ASP A 304 3.28 14.90 -14.04
CA ASP A 304 4.27 15.47 -13.11
C ASP A 304 3.80 15.43 -11.65
N VAL A 305 2.52 15.67 -11.40
CA VAL A 305 1.95 15.62 -10.04
C VAL A 305 1.81 14.18 -9.59
N ILE A 306 1.41 13.26 -10.48
CA ILE A 306 1.32 11.83 -10.17
C ILE A 306 2.70 11.30 -9.76
N GLU A 307 3.74 11.64 -10.52
CA GLU A 307 5.12 11.23 -10.22
C GLU A 307 5.59 11.80 -8.87
N ASP A 308 5.27 13.06 -8.58
CA ASP A 308 5.56 13.67 -7.28
C ASP A 308 4.86 12.92 -6.13
N ARG A 309 3.57 12.62 -6.25
CA ARG A 309 2.83 11.87 -5.21
C ARG A 309 3.38 10.46 -5.03
N LEU A 310 3.65 9.75 -6.13
CA LEU A 310 4.29 8.43 -6.09
C LEU A 310 5.66 8.49 -5.37
N ARG A 311 6.45 9.54 -5.59
CA ARG A 311 7.74 9.71 -4.93
C ARG A 311 7.59 9.97 -3.44
N ASN A 312 6.67 10.85 -3.03
CA ASN A 312 6.39 11.13 -1.61
C ASN A 312 5.89 9.89 -0.86
N LEU A 313 5.11 9.04 -1.54
CA LEU A 313 4.56 7.80 -0.99
C LEU A 313 5.51 6.60 -1.18
N GLY A 314 6.70 6.77 -1.76
CA GLY A 314 7.69 5.68 -1.90
C GLY A 314 7.42 4.66 -3.00
N TYR A 315 6.49 4.93 -3.92
CA TYR A 315 6.17 4.08 -5.07
C TYR A 315 6.99 4.39 -6.33
N ALA A 316 7.77 5.47 -6.34
CA ALA A 316 8.70 5.81 -7.43
C ALA A 316 10.16 5.68 -6.97
N GLU A 317 10.96 4.87 -7.68
CA GLU A 317 12.43 4.76 -7.56
C GLU A 317 13.16 5.74 -8.50
#